data_AF-A0AAP7FS33-F1
#
_entry.id   AF-A0AAP7FS33-F1
#
_cell.length_a   1.000
_cell.length_b   1.000
_cell.length_c   1.000
_cell.angle_alpha   90.00
_cell.angle_beta   90.00
_cell.angle_gamma   90.00
#
_symmetry.space_group_name_H-M   'P 1'
#
loop_
_entity.id
_entity.type
_entity.pdbx_description
1 polymer ?
#
loop_
_entity_poly.entity_id
_entity_poly.type
_entity_poly.pdbx_seq_one_letter_code
_entity_poly.pdbx_strand_id
1 'polypeptide(L)'
;MSIENTESTANHETAVVVTLWSRVGDLNSLWHTIPPSVQSMYLVEQLTDGVWETKLTRFDKIELIRTGVRRSEAYIYRRDETLVRVLTSAGIEAKQIVTVNGVQPLTGKLRVSVEHEKSWLRYNAATGGDLTLEWAGSASYAFYDPGYTVTPPGYEAYFEQVKKLAIGFFPPVNNELLQQLYIYVTVSESTEWPVHFSVSRQPLVYAAIVPASYEASGNEAQSKSYVTALFPSSYFPEAAAGREPAEAQWLQQLVAPRGLTRVVGGERDAGGWITHYGTGTLAVEDDPAPSVIANVDSLSPLARIVSAGATKERLEFVGTPLSGATWTLAGEARGRLEKEGNDYFYVPPLVLAPAASFNTSSDMVIAAAYRTSIDGLPLAVDAVQAANASQRAAATFVTTFVKPTHFIRFSSASGNLQLNLCWMTRTGEKQVPANMVKWHVLAGNGAVSAQGVFSPASRSPSAVTILMAEDLQDITEWRFGVIIVPLPLFTVPDLLRLQQV
;
A
#
# COMPACT_ATOMS: atom_id res chain seq x y z
N MET A 1 -4.76 52.65 23.00
CA MET A 1 -4.56 53.03 21.60
C MET A 1 -4.44 51.73 20.83
N SER A 2 -5.54 51.34 20.21
CA SER A 2 -5.78 50.04 19.61
C SER A 2 -4.99 49.95 18.31
N ILE A 3 -4.17 48.91 18.16
CA ILE A 3 -3.61 48.54 16.86
C ILE A 3 -4.61 47.53 16.29
N GLU A 4 -5.37 47.97 15.29
CA GLU A 4 -6.25 47.14 14.50
C GLU A 4 -5.43 46.07 13.77
N ASN A 5 -5.77 44.80 14.01
CA ASN A 5 -5.36 43.68 13.18
C ASN A 5 -6.18 43.73 11.88
N THR A 6 -5.70 44.46 10.89
CA THR A 6 -6.32 44.56 9.54
C THR A 6 -5.62 43.70 8.49
N GLU A 7 -4.77 42.75 8.89
CA GLU A 7 -4.02 41.88 7.96
C GLU A 7 -4.66 40.50 7.69
N SER A 8 -5.87 40.21 8.19
CA SER A 8 -6.36 38.82 8.31
C SER A 8 -7.54 38.40 7.41
N THR A 9 -7.99 39.17 6.41
CA THR A 9 -9.13 38.76 5.56
C THR A 9 -8.84 38.77 4.06
N ALA A 10 -8.07 39.75 3.56
CA ALA A 10 -7.77 39.89 2.13
C ALA A 10 -6.93 38.73 1.53
N ASN A 11 -6.09 38.07 2.34
CA ASN A 11 -5.28 36.92 1.93
C ASN A 11 -6.07 35.60 1.89
N HIS A 12 -7.27 35.54 2.48
CA HIS A 12 -8.08 34.31 2.51
C HIS A 12 -9.00 34.17 1.29
N GLU A 13 -9.62 35.26 0.85
CA GLU A 13 -10.46 35.28 -0.36
C GLU A 13 -9.66 34.98 -1.64
N THR A 14 -8.36 35.32 -1.66
CA THR A 14 -7.46 35.06 -2.80
C THR A 14 -6.85 33.66 -2.81
N ALA A 15 -7.10 32.86 -1.77
CA ALA A 15 -6.55 31.52 -1.60
C ALA A 15 -7.55 30.41 -1.94
N VAL A 16 -8.84 30.63 -1.62
CA VAL A 16 -9.94 29.72 -1.96
C VAL A 16 -10.25 29.86 -3.44
N VAL A 17 -10.03 28.78 -4.19
CA VAL A 17 -10.25 28.73 -5.64
C VAL A 17 -11.62 28.22 -6.01
N VAL A 18 -12.22 27.33 -5.22
CA VAL A 18 -13.58 26.81 -5.45
C VAL A 18 -14.26 26.58 -4.12
N THR A 19 -15.57 26.85 -4.07
CA THR A 19 -16.42 26.47 -2.93
C THR A 19 -17.46 25.47 -3.40
N LEU A 20 -17.64 24.37 -2.66
CA LEU A 20 -18.71 23.40 -2.90
C LEU A 20 -19.63 23.30 -1.70
N TRP A 21 -20.88 22.93 -1.92
CA TRP A 21 -21.83 22.67 -0.85
C TRP A 21 -22.84 21.58 -1.20
N SER A 22 -23.35 20.92 -0.16
CA SER A 22 -24.36 19.87 -0.26
C SER A 22 -25.06 19.68 1.09
N ARG A 23 -25.96 18.70 1.20
CA ARG A 23 -26.49 18.22 2.48
C ARG A 23 -25.66 17.04 2.97
N VAL A 24 -25.40 16.98 4.27
CA VAL A 24 -24.63 15.88 4.89
C VAL A 24 -25.23 14.51 4.56
N GLY A 25 -26.55 14.37 4.60
CA GLY A 25 -27.25 13.10 4.29
C GLY A 25 -27.00 12.62 2.86
N ASP A 26 -27.11 13.52 1.88
CA ASP A 26 -26.91 13.20 0.47
C ASP A 26 -25.46 12.78 0.21
N LEU A 27 -24.49 13.53 0.73
CA LEU A 27 -23.07 13.21 0.56
C LEU A 27 -22.71 11.89 1.24
N ASN A 28 -23.13 11.68 2.49
CA ASN A 28 -22.88 10.42 3.21
C ASN A 28 -23.48 9.21 2.46
N SER A 29 -24.65 9.36 1.84
CA SER A 29 -25.28 8.30 1.04
C SER A 29 -24.41 7.86 -0.15
N LEU A 30 -23.75 8.82 -0.82
CA LEU A 30 -22.80 8.53 -1.89
C LEU A 30 -21.62 7.72 -1.36
N TRP A 31 -21.07 8.10 -0.20
CA TRP A 31 -19.93 7.41 0.39
C TRP A 31 -20.23 5.98 0.88
N HIS A 32 -21.49 5.55 0.95
CA HIS A 32 -21.82 4.14 1.21
C HIS A 32 -21.72 3.24 -0.03
N THR A 33 -21.79 3.82 -1.23
CA THR A 33 -21.92 3.10 -2.51
C THR A 33 -20.59 2.89 -3.28
N ILE A 34 -19.45 3.15 -2.63
CA ILE A 34 -18.12 3.29 -3.27
C ILE A 34 -17.47 1.93 -3.58
N PRO A 35 -16.75 1.83 -4.73
CA PRO A 35 -15.76 0.79 -4.99
C PRO A 35 -14.50 0.90 -4.11
N PRO A 36 -13.59 -0.09 -4.19
CA PRO A 36 -12.45 -0.16 -3.30
C PRO A 36 -11.42 0.99 -3.45
N SER A 37 -10.92 1.52 -2.34
CA SER A 37 -9.67 2.30 -2.27
C SER A 37 -8.64 1.55 -1.45
N VAL A 38 -7.43 1.43 -1.98
CA VAL A 38 -6.36 0.63 -1.37
C VAL A 38 -5.49 1.51 -0.49
N GLN A 39 -5.70 1.42 0.82
CA GLN A 39 -4.75 1.89 1.84
C GLN A 39 -3.98 0.69 2.39
N SER A 40 -2.71 0.91 2.72
CA SER A 40 -1.88 -0.08 3.41
C SER A 40 -1.33 0.50 4.71
N MET A 41 -1.29 -0.32 5.76
CA MET A 41 -0.62 -0.04 7.02
C MET A 41 0.53 -1.03 7.22
N TYR A 42 1.62 -0.55 7.82
CA TYR A 42 2.82 -1.35 8.07
C TYR A 42 3.17 -1.20 9.54
N LEU A 43 3.07 -2.30 10.28
CA LEU A 43 3.59 -2.38 11.64
C LEU A 43 4.89 -3.16 11.58
N VAL A 44 5.96 -2.53 12.04
CA VAL A 44 7.32 -3.07 11.98
C VAL A 44 7.79 -3.37 13.39
N GLU A 45 8.34 -4.55 13.58
CA GLU A 45 8.99 -4.96 14.81
C GLU A 45 10.35 -5.60 14.52
N GLN A 46 11.37 -5.24 15.30
CA GLN A 46 12.62 -5.96 15.30
C GLN A 46 12.49 -7.17 16.21
N LEU A 47 12.73 -8.37 15.65
CA LEU A 47 12.84 -9.60 16.42
C LEU A 47 14.28 -9.75 16.92
N THR A 48 14.84 -10.96 16.88
CA THR A 48 16.24 -11.23 17.25
C THR A 48 17.15 -11.34 16.02
N ASP A 49 18.46 -11.18 16.23
CA ASP A 49 19.51 -11.49 15.25
C ASP A 49 19.38 -10.80 13.88
N GLY A 50 18.89 -9.56 13.87
CA GLY A 50 18.72 -8.78 12.64
C GLY A 50 17.52 -9.21 11.80
N VAL A 51 16.61 -10.02 12.34
CA VAL A 51 15.32 -10.30 11.70
C VAL A 51 14.32 -9.21 12.08
N TRP A 52 13.65 -8.67 11.06
CA TRP A 52 12.55 -7.72 11.22
C TRP A 52 11.28 -8.34 10.67
N GLU A 53 10.19 -8.21 11.40
CA GLU A 53 8.87 -8.59 10.95
C GLU A 53 8.08 -7.34 10.57
N THR A 54 7.43 -7.37 9.41
CA THR A 54 6.49 -6.35 8.97
C THR A 54 5.15 -6.99 8.75
N LYS A 55 4.16 -6.50 9.49
CA LYS A 55 2.75 -6.80 9.31
C LYS A 55 2.15 -5.77 8.37
N LEU A 56 1.86 -6.21 7.15
CA LEU A 56 1.16 -5.42 6.14
C LEU A 56 -0.34 -5.68 6.27
N THR A 57 -1.11 -4.68 6.70
CA THR A 57 -2.57 -4.71 6.66
C THR A 57 -3.05 -3.89 5.46
N ARG A 58 -3.89 -4.49 4.61
CA ARG A 58 -4.49 -3.79 3.46
C ARG A 58 -5.97 -3.54 3.72
N PHE A 59 -6.41 -2.35 3.33
CA PHE A 59 -7.80 -1.91 3.41
C PHE A 59 -8.34 -1.81 1.99
N ASP A 60 -9.60 -2.19 1.81
CA ASP A 60 -10.24 -2.14 0.50
C ASP A 60 -11.29 -1.06 0.40
N LYS A 61 -11.94 -0.61 1.46
CA LYS A 61 -12.97 0.43 1.37
C LYS A 61 -12.70 1.53 2.37
N ILE A 62 -12.93 2.77 1.94
CA ILE A 62 -12.85 3.97 2.78
C ILE A 62 -14.12 4.78 2.60
N GLU A 63 -14.86 4.99 3.69
CA GLU A 63 -16.05 5.84 3.71
C GLU A 63 -15.77 7.09 4.53
N LEU A 64 -16.04 8.26 3.95
CA LEU A 64 -15.96 9.54 4.66
C LEU A 64 -17.37 9.98 5.07
N ILE A 65 -17.66 9.87 6.36
CA ILE A 65 -18.95 10.19 6.95
C ILE A 65 -18.80 11.46 7.78
N ARG A 66 -19.71 12.41 7.58
CA ARG A 66 -19.75 13.64 8.39
C ARG A 66 -20.78 13.45 9.48
N THR A 67 -20.35 13.57 10.74
CA THR A 67 -21.20 13.37 11.92
C THR A 67 -21.22 14.64 12.77
N GLY A 68 -22.31 15.39 12.66
CA GLY A 68 -22.45 16.65 13.38
C GLY A 68 -21.59 17.77 12.80
N VAL A 69 -21.53 18.85 13.55
CA VAL A 69 -20.95 20.12 13.09
C VAL A 69 -19.44 20.25 13.30
N ARG A 70 -18.83 19.29 14.03
CA ARG A 70 -17.42 19.41 14.46
C ARG A 70 -16.49 18.31 13.97
N ARG A 71 -17.00 17.20 13.44
CA ARG A 71 -16.17 16.02 13.18
C ARG A 71 -16.47 15.34 11.85
N SER A 72 -15.40 14.91 11.22
CA SER A 72 -15.41 13.97 10.10
C SER A 72 -14.95 12.61 10.61
N GLU A 73 -15.60 11.55 10.12
CA GLU A 73 -15.26 10.16 10.42
C GLU A 73 -14.84 9.46 9.13
N ALA A 74 -13.67 8.84 9.14
CA ALA A 74 -13.23 7.92 8.11
C ALA A 74 -13.41 6.48 8.60
N TYR A 75 -14.20 5.68 7.89
CA TYR A 75 -14.33 4.24 8.13
C TYR A 75 -13.46 3.50 7.12
N ILE A 76 -12.45 2.77 7.61
CA ILE A 76 -11.57 1.94 6.78
C ILE A 76 -11.84 0.46 7.03
N TYR A 77 -12.17 -0.25 5.96
CA TYR A 77 -12.57 -1.65 5.99
C TYR A 77 -11.35 -2.52 5.74
N ARG A 78 -11.10 -3.47 6.65
CA ARG A 78 -9.95 -4.37 6.55
C ARG A 78 -10.23 -5.39 5.45
N ARG A 79 -9.26 -5.58 4.56
CA ARG A 79 -9.33 -6.62 3.53
C ARG A 79 -8.56 -7.85 3.97
N ASP A 80 -7.28 -7.67 4.26
CA ASP A 80 -6.38 -8.76 4.58
C ASP A 80 -5.11 -8.29 5.30
N GLU A 81 -4.35 -9.25 5.81
CA GLU A 81 -3.05 -9.07 6.43
C GLU A 81 -2.04 -10.07 5.88
N THR A 82 -0.78 -9.64 5.77
CA THR A 82 0.34 -10.51 5.43
C THR A 82 1.53 -10.18 6.32
N LEU A 83 2.12 -11.20 6.92
CA LEU A 83 3.38 -11.08 7.65
C LEU A 83 4.54 -11.36 6.71
N VAL A 84 5.50 -10.45 6.71
CA VAL A 84 6.75 -10.58 5.95
C VAL A 84 7.92 -10.46 6.92
N ARG A 85 8.91 -11.34 6.77
CA ARG A 85 10.17 -11.23 7.51
C ARG A 85 11.30 -10.88 6.57
N VAL A 86 12.09 -9.91 7.00
CA VAL A 86 13.31 -9.50 6.32
C VAL A 86 14.50 -9.71 7.25
N LEU A 87 15.64 -10.09 6.68
CA LEU A 87 16.89 -10.32 7.39
C LEU A 87 17.89 -9.23 7.03
N THR A 88 18.48 -8.59 8.04
CA THR A 88 19.72 -7.79 7.91
C THR A 88 20.92 -8.62 8.35
N SER A 89 21.94 -8.68 7.50
CA SER A 89 23.22 -9.30 7.85
C SER A 89 24.17 -8.25 8.40
N ALA A 90 25.03 -8.64 9.35
CA ALA A 90 26.02 -7.72 9.92
C ALA A 90 26.89 -7.08 8.83
N GLY A 91 26.98 -5.74 8.83
CA GLY A 91 27.72 -4.97 7.83
C GLY A 91 27.02 -4.83 6.47
N ILE A 92 25.79 -5.31 6.32
CA ILE A 92 24.96 -5.17 5.12
C ILE A 92 23.66 -4.48 5.52
N GLU A 93 23.46 -3.26 5.04
CA GLU A 93 22.25 -2.48 5.34
C GLU A 93 21.01 -3.00 4.60
N ALA A 94 21.18 -3.69 3.47
CA ALA A 94 20.07 -4.16 2.67
C ALA A 94 19.28 -5.29 3.37
N LYS A 95 18.02 -5.02 3.71
CA LYS A 95 17.11 -6.04 4.25
C LYS A 95 16.67 -7.01 3.15
N GLN A 96 16.88 -8.31 3.36
CA GLN A 96 16.51 -9.36 2.40
C GLN A 96 15.21 -10.04 2.84
N ILE A 97 14.20 -10.11 1.97
CA ILE A 97 12.96 -10.83 2.24
C ILE A 97 13.25 -12.34 2.32
N VAL A 98 13.11 -12.90 3.52
CA VAL A 98 13.38 -14.31 3.83
C VAL A 98 12.13 -15.11 4.16
N THR A 99 11.02 -14.45 4.48
CA THR A 99 9.73 -15.13 4.70
C THR A 99 8.59 -14.26 4.22
N VAL A 100 7.63 -14.87 3.53
CA VAL A 100 6.33 -14.30 3.25
C VAL A 100 5.31 -15.32 3.73
N ASN A 101 4.45 -14.94 4.67
CA ASN A 101 3.34 -15.78 5.10
C ASN A 101 2.18 -15.67 4.10
N GLY A 102 1.23 -16.61 4.15
CA GLY A 102 0.03 -16.51 3.33
C GLY A 102 -0.84 -15.31 3.72
N VAL A 103 -1.79 -14.98 2.85
CA VAL A 103 -2.66 -13.80 2.99
C VAL A 103 -3.83 -14.14 3.89
N GLN A 104 -3.85 -13.58 5.09
CA GLN A 104 -4.94 -13.78 6.02
C GLN A 104 -6.08 -12.81 5.69
N PRO A 105 -7.26 -13.28 5.24
CA PRO A 105 -8.41 -12.39 5.06
C PRO A 105 -8.85 -11.84 6.42
N LEU A 106 -9.24 -10.57 6.43
CA LEU A 106 -9.72 -9.87 7.62
C LEU A 106 -11.16 -9.41 7.43
N THR A 107 -11.86 -9.21 8.54
CA THR A 107 -13.19 -8.60 8.59
C THR A 107 -13.17 -7.33 9.44
N GLY A 108 -14.28 -6.60 9.45
CA GLY A 108 -14.44 -5.44 10.32
C GLY A 108 -13.80 -4.16 9.79
N LYS A 109 -14.08 -3.06 10.50
CA LYS A 109 -13.69 -1.71 10.11
C LYS A 109 -13.19 -0.88 11.28
N LEU A 110 -12.17 -0.06 11.02
CA LEU A 110 -11.72 0.98 11.94
C LEU A 110 -12.40 2.30 11.58
N ARG A 111 -12.92 3.00 12.57
CA ARG A 111 -13.35 4.39 12.45
C ARG A 111 -12.28 5.29 13.03
N VAL A 112 -11.83 6.25 12.23
CA VAL A 112 -10.97 7.37 12.64
C VAL A 112 -11.82 8.64 12.65
N SER A 113 -12.01 9.25 13.80
CA SER A 113 -12.80 10.47 13.95
C SER A 113 -11.89 11.65 14.29
N VAL A 114 -11.94 12.68 13.44
CA VAL A 114 -11.08 13.87 13.47
C VAL A 114 -11.92 15.14 13.50
N GLU A 115 -11.40 16.18 14.14
CA GLU A 115 -12.08 17.47 14.25
C GLU A 115 -11.93 18.28 12.96
N HIS A 116 -13.01 18.91 12.49
CA HIS A 116 -13.00 19.75 11.28
C HIS A 116 -11.96 20.87 11.37
N GLU A 117 -11.84 21.49 12.56
CA GLU A 117 -10.87 22.57 12.81
C GLU A 117 -9.41 22.16 12.68
N LYS A 118 -9.13 20.86 12.73
CA LYS A 118 -7.80 20.29 12.67
C LYS A 118 -7.64 19.27 11.56
N SER A 119 -8.54 19.22 10.57
CA SER A 119 -8.44 18.26 9.47
C SER A 119 -8.76 18.86 8.12
N TRP A 120 -8.20 18.27 7.07
CA TRP A 120 -8.43 18.67 5.69
C TRP A 120 -8.22 17.47 4.78
N LEU A 121 -8.86 17.50 3.60
CA LEU A 121 -8.43 16.65 2.50
C LEU A 121 -7.29 17.34 1.77
N ARG A 122 -6.28 16.58 1.36
CA ARG A 122 -5.17 17.09 0.57
C ARG A 122 -5.08 16.32 -0.73
N TYR A 123 -5.06 17.06 -1.83
CA TYR A 123 -4.76 16.53 -3.15
C TYR A 123 -3.36 16.97 -3.58
N ASN A 124 -2.58 16.06 -4.17
CA ASN A 124 -1.22 16.37 -4.66
C ASN A 124 -0.89 15.65 -5.98
N ALA A 125 -0.82 16.41 -7.07
CA ALA A 125 -0.44 15.91 -8.39
C ALA A 125 1.00 15.37 -8.45
N ALA A 126 1.92 15.92 -7.64
CA ALA A 126 3.32 15.50 -7.63
C ALA A 126 3.53 14.06 -7.09
N THR A 127 2.57 13.55 -6.31
CA THR A 127 2.56 12.14 -5.89
C THR A 127 1.75 11.25 -6.85
N GLY A 128 1.47 11.76 -8.06
CA GLY A 128 0.64 11.10 -9.05
C GLY A 128 -0.83 11.48 -8.95
N GLY A 129 -1.26 12.20 -7.90
CA GLY A 129 -2.66 12.58 -7.69
C GLY A 129 -3.30 11.93 -6.47
N ASP A 130 -2.54 11.67 -5.41
CA ASP A 130 -3.10 11.13 -4.18
C ASP A 130 -4.06 12.12 -3.52
N LEU A 131 -5.20 11.61 -3.05
CA LEU A 131 -6.10 12.30 -2.12
C LEU A 131 -5.97 11.68 -0.74
N THR A 132 -5.59 12.48 0.26
CA THR A 132 -5.45 12.05 1.65
C THR A 132 -6.38 12.84 2.57
N LEU A 133 -6.90 12.22 3.62
CA LEU A 133 -7.40 12.92 4.81
C LEU A 133 -6.20 13.10 5.75
N GLU A 134 -5.89 14.34 6.10
CA GLU A 134 -4.81 14.69 7.01
C GLU A 134 -5.39 15.43 8.22
N TRP A 135 -4.72 15.29 9.37
CA TRP A 135 -5.15 15.99 10.58
C TRP A 135 -4.00 16.40 11.50
N ALA A 136 -4.23 17.46 12.26
CA ALA A 136 -3.44 17.88 13.39
C ALA A 136 -4.15 17.53 14.70
N GLY A 137 -3.42 17.48 15.82
CA GLY A 137 -3.98 17.09 17.11
C GLY A 137 -4.42 15.62 17.15
N SER A 138 -5.24 15.25 18.14
CA SER A 138 -5.62 13.85 18.38
C SER A 138 -6.82 13.41 17.55
N ALA A 139 -6.79 12.18 17.04
CA ALA A 139 -7.99 11.52 16.54
C ALA A 139 -8.58 10.59 17.62
N SER A 140 -9.83 10.20 17.43
CA SER A 140 -10.46 9.14 18.22
C SER A 140 -10.74 7.92 17.36
N TYR A 141 -10.50 6.73 17.92
CA TYR A 141 -10.55 5.46 17.20
C TYR A 141 -11.67 4.59 17.77
N ALA A 142 -12.37 3.87 16.90
CA ALA A 142 -13.29 2.82 17.30
C ALA A 142 -13.25 1.69 16.29
N PHE A 143 -13.37 0.46 16.77
CA PHE A 143 -13.29 -0.72 15.93
C PHE A 143 -14.61 -1.49 15.95
N TYR A 144 -15.02 -1.97 14.77
CA TYR A 144 -16.29 -2.66 14.58
C TYR A 144 -16.06 -3.94 13.79
N ASP A 145 -16.17 -5.08 14.45
CA ASP A 145 -16.08 -6.42 13.86
C ASP A 145 -17.06 -7.33 14.61
N PRO A 146 -17.74 -8.31 13.96
CA PRO A 146 -18.68 -9.16 14.66
C PRO A 146 -18.06 -9.86 15.88
N GLY A 147 -18.55 -9.53 17.08
CA GLY A 147 -18.05 -10.08 18.34
C GLY A 147 -16.78 -9.43 18.89
N TYR A 148 -16.24 -8.38 18.25
CA TYR A 148 -15.01 -7.71 18.70
C TYR A 148 -15.06 -6.19 18.46
N THR A 149 -14.89 -5.40 19.54
CA THR A 149 -14.96 -3.93 19.48
C THR A 149 -13.67 -3.24 19.90
N VAL A 150 -12.65 -4.01 20.27
CA VAL A 150 -11.36 -3.46 20.72
C VAL A 150 -10.51 -3.14 19.49
N THR A 151 -9.90 -1.96 19.45
CA THR A 151 -8.98 -1.61 18.36
C THR A 151 -7.80 -2.59 18.33
N PRO A 152 -7.45 -3.16 17.16
CA PRO A 152 -6.28 -4.04 17.07
C PRO A 152 -5.00 -3.34 17.51
N PRO A 153 -4.06 -4.04 18.17
CA PRO A 153 -2.80 -3.46 18.64
C PRO A 153 -2.05 -2.74 17.52
N GLY A 154 -1.49 -1.57 17.84
CA GLY A 154 -0.66 -0.78 16.91
C GLY A 154 -1.42 0.11 15.94
N TYR A 155 -2.73 -0.08 15.72
CA TYR A 155 -3.49 0.73 14.75
C TYR A 155 -3.56 2.20 15.18
N GLU A 156 -3.94 2.46 16.43
CA GLU A 156 -4.04 3.83 16.95
C GLU A 156 -2.67 4.51 16.93
N ALA A 157 -1.62 3.83 17.41
CA ALA A 157 -0.26 4.34 17.40
C ALA A 157 0.22 4.66 15.96
N TYR A 158 -0.09 3.80 15.00
CA TYR A 158 0.25 4.02 13.60
C TYR A 158 -0.41 5.29 13.04
N PHE A 159 -1.74 5.40 13.16
CA PHE A 159 -2.46 6.56 12.62
C PHE A 159 -2.16 7.86 13.38
N GLU A 160 -1.88 7.77 14.68
CA GLU A 160 -1.37 8.91 15.45
C GLU A 160 0.04 9.32 15.01
N GLN A 161 0.88 8.39 14.59
CA GLN A 161 2.21 8.71 14.06
C GLN A 161 2.15 9.32 12.66
N VAL A 162 1.36 8.74 11.75
CA VAL A 162 1.35 9.18 10.34
C VAL A 162 0.44 10.37 10.09
N LYS A 163 -0.59 10.60 10.94
CA LYS A 163 -1.54 11.72 10.87
C LYS A 163 -2.21 11.91 9.50
N LYS A 164 -2.36 10.81 8.76
CA LYS A 164 -2.92 10.80 7.41
C LYS A 164 -3.56 9.47 7.05
N LEU A 165 -4.47 9.53 6.08
CA LEU A 165 -5.19 8.39 5.52
C LEU A 165 -5.38 8.62 4.03
N ALA A 166 -4.84 7.77 3.15
CA ALA A 166 -5.11 7.87 1.72
C ALA A 166 -6.53 7.42 1.44
N ILE A 167 -7.28 8.23 0.71
CA ILE A 167 -8.69 7.99 0.35
C ILE A 167 -8.79 7.46 -1.07
N GLY A 168 -7.88 7.85 -1.96
CA GLY A 168 -7.87 7.38 -3.33
C GLY A 168 -6.88 8.15 -4.20
N PHE A 169 -6.90 7.83 -5.48
CA PHE A 169 -6.05 8.41 -6.51
C PHE A 169 -6.93 9.12 -7.55
N PHE A 170 -6.54 10.33 -7.94
CA PHE A 170 -7.24 11.16 -8.91
C PHE A 170 -6.25 11.68 -9.94
N PRO A 171 -6.41 11.35 -11.23
CA PRO A 171 -5.45 11.75 -12.26
C PRO A 171 -5.20 13.26 -12.26
N PRO A 172 -3.94 13.71 -12.47
CA PRO A 172 -3.63 15.12 -12.57
C PRO A 172 -4.34 15.81 -13.73
N VAL A 173 -4.80 17.03 -13.48
CA VAL A 173 -5.39 17.91 -14.50
C VAL A 173 -4.35 18.90 -15.02
N ASN A 174 -4.50 19.32 -16.27
CA ASN A 174 -3.66 20.31 -16.93
C ASN A 174 -4.04 21.75 -16.52
N ASN A 175 -4.14 21.99 -15.21
CA ASN A 175 -4.41 23.31 -14.65
C ASN A 175 -3.45 23.54 -13.47
N GLU A 176 -2.53 24.50 -13.62
CA GLU A 176 -1.48 24.78 -12.62
C GLU A 176 -2.05 25.19 -11.26
N LEU A 177 -3.25 25.77 -11.22
CA LEU A 177 -3.93 26.15 -9.98
C LEU A 177 -4.39 24.95 -9.16
N LEU A 178 -4.54 23.79 -9.79
CA LEU A 178 -5.14 22.60 -9.20
C LEU A 178 -4.12 21.49 -8.90
N GLN A 179 -2.82 21.79 -8.96
CA GLN A 179 -1.77 20.79 -8.74
C GLN A 179 -1.64 20.35 -7.27
N GLN A 180 -1.94 21.25 -6.34
CA GLN A 180 -1.92 20.97 -4.91
C GLN A 180 -3.06 21.70 -4.23
N LEU A 181 -3.93 20.96 -3.55
CA LEU A 181 -5.14 21.53 -2.94
C LEU A 181 -5.30 21.08 -1.49
N TYR A 182 -5.85 21.98 -0.68
CA TYR A 182 -6.29 21.77 0.69
C TYR A 182 -7.79 22.03 0.73
N ILE A 183 -8.55 21.02 1.14
CA ILE A 183 -10.01 21.06 1.13
C ILE A 183 -10.51 20.94 2.55
N TYR A 184 -11.13 22.01 3.04
CA TYR A 184 -11.63 22.11 4.39
C TYR A 184 -13.14 21.89 4.42
N VAL A 185 -13.61 21.16 5.42
CA VAL A 185 -15.03 20.84 5.59
C VAL A 185 -15.62 21.67 6.71
N THR A 186 -16.68 22.44 6.43
CA THR A 186 -17.46 23.16 7.44
C THR A 186 -18.91 22.66 7.40
N VAL A 187 -19.53 22.49 8.56
CA VAL A 187 -20.91 21.97 8.67
C VAL A 187 -21.71 22.90 9.58
N SER A 188 -22.89 23.33 9.12
CA SER A 188 -23.75 24.26 9.87
C SER A 188 -24.75 23.57 10.77
N GLU A 189 -25.03 24.19 11.94
CA GLU A 189 -26.07 23.79 12.90
C GLU A 189 -27.48 24.21 12.44
N SER A 190 -27.79 24.14 11.14
CA SER A 190 -29.14 24.37 10.63
C SER A 190 -29.93 23.06 10.51
N THR A 191 -31.25 23.12 10.35
CA THR A 191 -32.15 21.94 10.32
C THR A 191 -31.81 20.92 9.23
N GLU A 192 -31.13 21.33 8.16
CA GLU A 192 -30.78 20.46 7.03
C GLU A 192 -29.30 20.04 6.99
N TRP A 193 -28.49 20.51 7.94
CA TRP A 193 -27.06 20.18 8.08
C TRP A 193 -26.30 20.35 6.74
N PRO A 194 -26.25 21.57 6.18
CA PRO A 194 -25.47 21.83 4.99
C PRO A 194 -23.98 21.66 5.31
N VAL A 195 -23.29 21.02 4.38
CA VAL A 195 -21.84 20.86 4.39
C VAL A 195 -21.26 21.74 3.28
N HIS A 196 -20.20 22.47 3.62
CA HIS A 196 -19.44 23.29 2.70
C HIS A 196 -18.00 22.80 2.63
N PHE A 197 -17.42 22.93 1.45
CA PHE A 197 -16.04 22.60 1.13
C PHE A 197 -15.34 23.84 0.60
N SER A 198 -14.32 24.31 1.31
CA SER A 198 -13.44 25.37 0.83
C SER A 198 -12.19 24.74 0.21
N VAL A 199 -12.05 24.85 -1.10
CA VAL A 199 -10.89 24.32 -1.85
C VAL A 199 -9.87 25.42 -2.03
N SER A 200 -8.68 25.23 -1.45
CA SER A 200 -7.62 26.23 -1.40
C SER A 200 -6.30 25.70 -1.95
N ARG A 201 -5.51 26.59 -2.55
CA ARG A 201 -4.15 26.26 -3.04
C ARG A 201 -3.09 26.21 -1.93
N GLN A 202 -3.45 26.68 -0.74
CA GLN A 202 -2.55 26.74 0.42
C GLN A 202 -3.30 26.39 1.71
N PRO A 203 -2.58 25.98 2.78
CA PRO A 203 -3.22 25.76 4.08
C PRO A 203 -3.93 27.02 4.56
N LEU A 204 -5.11 26.84 5.16
CA LEU A 204 -5.92 27.91 5.74
C LEU A 204 -6.15 27.68 7.23
N VAL A 205 -6.41 28.78 7.94
CA VAL A 205 -6.87 28.74 9.33
C VAL A 205 -8.38 28.50 9.31
N TYR A 206 -8.83 27.42 9.95
CA TYR A 206 -10.25 27.02 9.93
C TYR A 206 -11.21 28.14 10.37
N ALA A 207 -10.87 28.89 11.42
CA ALA A 207 -11.71 29.98 11.91
C ALA A 207 -11.97 31.09 10.87
N ALA A 208 -11.10 31.24 9.87
CA ALA A 208 -11.25 32.27 8.83
C ALA A 208 -12.25 31.87 7.74
N ILE A 209 -12.51 30.58 7.52
CA ILE A 209 -13.39 30.08 6.45
C ILE A 209 -14.82 29.76 6.92
N VAL A 210 -15.01 29.62 8.23
CA VAL A 210 -16.31 29.30 8.84
C VAL A 210 -17.38 30.38 8.56
N PRO A 211 -17.13 31.70 8.75
CA PRO A 211 -18.15 32.73 8.51
C PRO A 211 -18.65 32.76 7.06
N ALA A 212 -17.74 32.73 6.09
CA ALA A 212 -18.08 32.73 4.66
C ALA A 212 -18.88 31.48 4.25
N SER A 213 -18.60 30.32 4.88
CA SER A 213 -19.37 29.10 4.66
C SER A 213 -20.82 29.25 5.13
N TYR A 214 -21.05 29.95 6.26
CA TYR A 214 -22.40 30.19 6.77
C TYR A 214 -23.17 31.23 5.96
N GLU A 215 -22.52 32.26 5.43
CA GLU A 215 -23.17 33.24 4.55
C GLU A 215 -23.61 32.60 3.21
N ALA A 216 -22.81 31.70 2.64
CA ALA A 216 -23.16 30.92 1.46
C ALA A 216 -24.33 29.93 1.71
N SER A 217 -24.68 29.66 2.98
CA SER A 217 -25.79 28.76 3.36
C SER A 217 -27.19 29.41 3.32
N GLY A 218 -27.30 30.60 2.71
CA GLY A 218 -28.58 31.21 2.33
C GLY A 218 -29.51 30.24 1.61
N ASN A 219 -30.81 30.53 1.62
CA ASN A 219 -31.96 29.67 1.29
C ASN A 219 -31.88 28.70 0.08
N GLU A 220 -30.90 28.82 -0.82
CA GLU A 220 -30.69 27.92 -1.96
C GLU A 220 -30.05 26.58 -1.62
N ALA A 221 -29.16 26.50 -0.61
CA ALA A 221 -28.62 25.21 -0.14
C ALA A 221 -29.71 24.32 0.48
N GLN A 222 -30.85 24.91 0.86
CA GLN A 222 -31.94 24.25 1.58
C GLN A 222 -32.98 23.55 0.70
N SER A 223 -32.81 23.50 -0.63
CA SER A 223 -33.87 22.98 -1.52
C SER A 223 -33.43 21.93 -2.55
N LYS A 224 -32.13 21.65 -2.68
CA LYS A 224 -31.57 20.87 -3.79
C LYS A 224 -30.80 19.64 -3.26
N SER A 225 -31.20 18.44 -3.70
CA SER A 225 -30.63 17.14 -3.29
C SER A 225 -29.29 16.79 -3.95
N TYR A 226 -28.49 17.79 -4.31
CA TYR A 226 -27.29 17.59 -5.12
C TYR A 226 -26.11 18.46 -4.65
N VAL A 227 -24.88 18.00 -4.91
CA VAL A 227 -23.69 18.82 -4.67
C VAL A 227 -23.70 19.97 -5.68
N THR A 228 -23.29 21.15 -5.24
CA THR A 228 -23.15 22.35 -6.08
C THR A 228 -21.78 22.98 -5.84
N ALA A 229 -21.20 23.59 -6.87
CA ALA A 229 -19.93 24.30 -6.76
C ALA A 229 -20.01 25.69 -7.40
N LEU A 230 -19.37 26.67 -6.77
CA LEU A 230 -19.11 27.99 -7.32
C LEU A 230 -17.67 28.07 -7.80
N PHE A 231 -17.51 28.32 -9.10
CA PHE A 231 -16.24 28.58 -9.77
C PHE A 231 -16.08 30.09 -9.99
N PRO A 232 -15.17 30.76 -9.26
CA PRO A 232 -14.98 32.21 -9.38
C PRO A 232 -14.40 32.61 -10.73
N SER A 233 -14.87 33.72 -11.28
CA SER A 233 -14.35 34.27 -12.54
C SER A 233 -12.88 34.70 -12.47
N SER A 234 -12.33 34.91 -11.27
CA SER A 234 -10.92 35.27 -11.04
C SER A 234 -9.94 34.12 -11.31
N TYR A 235 -10.39 32.86 -11.22
CA TYR A 235 -9.53 31.68 -11.39
C TYR A 235 -9.87 30.86 -12.63
N PHE A 236 -11.10 30.97 -13.12
CA PHE A 236 -11.60 30.16 -14.23
C PHE A 236 -12.04 31.07 -15.39
N PRO A 237 -11.26 31.14 -16.49
CA PRO A 237 -11.60 31.95 -17.67
C PRO A 237 -12.96 31.59 -18.29
N GLU A 238 -13.34 30.32 -18.25
CA GLU A 238 -14.65 29.83 -18.70
C GLU A 238 -15.77 30.42 -17.86
N ALA A 239 -15.62 30.45 -16.53
CA ALA A 239 -16.58 31.05 -15.61
C ALA A 239 -16.70 32.56 -15.84
N ALA A 240 -15.60 33.26 -16.10
CA ALA A 240 -15.62 34.68 -16.48
C ALA A 240 -16.39 34.91 -17.80
N ALA A 241 -16.34 33.95 -18.72
CA ALA A 241 -17.12 33.94 -19.96
C ALA A 241 -18.57 33.45 -19.77
N GLY A 242 -19.02 33.16 -18.53
CA GLY A 242 -20.35 32.64 -18.23
C GLY A 242 -20.58 31.23 -18.78
N ARG A 243 -19.55 30.38 -18.72
CA ARG A 243 -19.59 28.97 -19.12
C ARG A 243 -19.04 28.10 -18.01
N GLU A 244 -19.40 26.82 -18.04
CA GLU A 244 -18.88 25.83 -17.12
C GLU A 244 -17.37 25.59 -17.32
N PRO A 245 -16.56 25.58 -16.25
CA PRO A 245 -15.15 25.20 -16.32
C PRO A 245 -14.92 23.73 -16.69
N ALA A 246 -13.87 23.46 -17.46
CA ALA A 246 -13.54 22.10 -17.91
C ALA A 246 -13.25 21.14 -16.75
N GLU A 247 -12.74 21.65 -15.63
CA GLU A 247 -12.37 20.87 -14.45
C GLU A 247 -13.55 20.60 -13.51
N ALA A 248 -14.76 21.08 -13.83
CA ALA A 248 -15.92 20.96 -12.95
C ALA A 248 -16.22 19.51 -12.56
N GLN A 249 -16.17 18.59 -13.53
CA GLN A 249 -16.39 17.16 -13.29
C GLN A 249 -15.28 16.53 -12.45
N TRP A 250 -14.03 16.97 -12.60
CA TRP A 250 -12.89 16.41 -11.87
C TRP A 250 -12.90 16.86 -10.40
N LEU A 251 -13.12 18.15 -10.14
CA LEU A 251 -12.98 18.74 -8.82
C LEU A 251 -14.02 18.21 -7.81
N GLN A 252 -15.23 17.94 -8.27
CA GLN A 252 -16.30 17.28 -7.50
C GLN A 252 -15.85 15.92 -6.92
N GLN A 253 -15.00 15.18 -7.63
CA GLN A 253 -14.56 13.84 -7.23
C GLN A 253 -13.58 13.87 -6.04
N LEU A 254 -13.08 15.05 -5.66
CA LEU A 254 -12.23 15.22 -4.48
C LEU A 254 -13.04 15.25 -3.18
N VAL A 255 -14.35 15.53 -3.23
CA VAL A 255 -15.22 15.64 -2.04
C VAL A 255 -16.34 14.59 -2.01
N ALA A 256 -16.67 14.03 -3.17
CA ALA A 256 -17.61 12.93 -3.36
C ALA A 256 -16.92 11.74 -4.03
N PRO A 257 -17.40 10.51 -3.86
CA PRO A 257 -16.73 9.34 -4.43
C PRO A 257 -16.77 9.32 -5.97
N ARG A 258 -15.71 8.74 -6.56
CA ARG A 258 -15.51 8.69 -8.02
C ARG A 258 -16.64 7.93 -8.73
N GLY A 259 -17.04 8.45 -9.90
CA GLY A 259 -18.01 7.81 -10.79
C GLY A 259 -19.48 7.87 -10.36
N LEU A 260 -19.76 8.38 -9.15
CA LEU A 260 -21.14 8.46 -8.61
C LEU A 260 -21.83 9.80 -8.85
N THR A 261 -21.08 10.82 -9.26
CA THR A 261 -21.63 12.15 -9.52
C THR A 261 -21.21 12.62 -10.90
N ARG A 262 -22.11 13.35 -11.57
CA ARG A 262 -21.85 13.98 -12.85
C ARG A 262 -22.42 15.39 -12.89
N VAL A 263 -21.83 16.25 -13.70
CA VAL A 263 -22.47 17.53 -14.05
C VAL A 263 -23.84 17.26 -14.66
N VAL A 264 -24.86 17.97 -14.18
CA VAL A 264 -26.23 17.95 -14.74
C VAL A 264 -26.71 19.30 -15.24
N GLY A 265 -25.96 20.37 -14.97
CA GLY A 265 -26.25 21.71 -15.44
C GLY A 265 -25.50 22.75 -14.62
N GLY A 266 -25.71 24.02 -14.96
CA GLY A 266 -25.14 25.14 -14.24
C GLY A 266 -25.74 26.46 -14.69
N GLU A 267 -25.45 27.51 -13.95
CA GLU A 267 -25.94 28.85 -14.20
C GLU A 267 -24.88 29.91 -13.92
N ARG A 268 -25.03 31.05 -14.59
CA ARG A 268 -24.14 32.19 -14.39
C ARG A 268 -24.48 32.88 -13.07
N ASP A 269 -23.46 33.14 -12.28
CA ASP A 269 -23.54 33.92 -11.05
C ASP A 269 -22.78 35.25 -11.20
N ALA A 270 -23.08 36.22 -10.34
CA ALA A 270 -22.40 37.52 -10.32
C ALA A 270 -20.88 37.38 -10.05
N GLY A 271 -20.47 36.37 -9.28
CA GLY A 271 -19.06 36.07 -8.96
C GLY A 271 -18.40 35.03 -9.86
N GLY A 272 -19.13 34.40 -10.79
CA GLY A 272 -18.59 33.35 -11.65
C GLY A 272 -19.63 32.40 -12.24
N TRP A 273 -19.40 31.09 -12.10
CA TRP A 273 -20.28 30.04 -12.61
C TRP A 273 -20.65 29.05 -11.51
N ILE A 274 -21.93 28.74 -11.39
CA ILE A 274 -22.45 27.71 -10.48
C ILE A 274 -22.66 26.43 -11.28
N THR A 275 -22.03 25.33 -10.88
CA THR A 275 -22.26 23.99 -11.44
C THR A 275 -23.08 23.14 -10.47
N HIS A 276 -24.04 22.41 -11.00
CA HIS A 276 -24.89 21.46 -10.29
C HIS A 276 -24.51 20.02 -10.64
N TYR A 277 -24.38 19.15 -9.63
CA TYR A 277 -23.94 17.76 -9.80
C TYR A 277 -25.01 16.75 -9.40
N GLY A 278 -25.58 16.02 -10.35
CA GLY A 278 -26.52 14.94 -10.06
C GLY A 278 -25.82 13.61 -9.81
N THR A 279 -26.59 12.63 -9.34
CA THR A 279 -26.15 11.23 -9.27
C THR A 279 -25.91 10.70 -10.69
N GLY A 280 -24.71 10.19 -10.94
CA GLY A 280 -24.35 9.48 -12.16
C GLY A 280 -24.65 7.98 -12.05
N THR A 281 -24.69 7.30 -13.19
CA THR A 281 -24.50 5.84 -13.25
C THR A 281 -23.02 5.54 -13.10
N LEU A 282 -22.67 4.56 -12.26
CA LEU A 282 -21.30 4.03 -12.10
C LEU A 282 -20.70 3.69 -13.48
N ALA A 283 -20.00 4.64 -14.10
CA ALA A 283 -19.05 4.35 -15.14
C ALA A 283 -17.76 3.98 -14.43
N VAL A 284 -17.68 2.72 -14.00
CA VAL A 284 -16.42 2.16 -13.52
C VAL A 284 -15.53 2.05 -14.75
N GLU A 285 -14.75 3.09 -15.04
CA GLU A 285 -13.45 2.82 -15.64
C GLU A 285 -12.72 2.02 -14.57
N ASP A 286 -12.68 0.70 -14.77
CA ASP A 286 -11.91 -0.22 -13.97
C ASP A 286 -10.46 0.28 -13.99
N ASP A 287 -10.08 1.10 -13.01
CA ASP A 287 -8.73 0.98 -12.50
C ASP A 287 -8.67 -0.46 -12.03
N PRO A 288 -7.85 -1.33 -12.64
CA PRO A 288 -7.77 -2.70 -12.19
C PRO A 288 -7.27 -2.61 -10.75
N ALA A 289 -8.20 -2.78 -9.79
CA ALA A 289 -7.82 -3.17 -8.45
C ALA A 289 -6.82 -4.29 -8.67
N PRO A 290 -5.55 -4.17 -8.23
CA PRO A 290 -4.51 -5.12 -8.55
C PRO A 290 -5.11 -6.49 -8.26
N SER A 291 -5.30 -7.29 -9.31
CA SER A 291 -6.16 -8.47 -9.27
C SER A 291 -5.75 -9.27 -8.05
N VAL A 292 -6.61 -9.28 -7.03
CA VAL A 292 -6.24 -9.88 -5.75
C VAL A 292 -6.04 -11.34 -6.05
N ILE A 293 -4.80 -11.82 -6.01
CA ILE A 293 -4.54 -13.24 -5.87
C ILE A 293 -5.02 -13.58 -4.46
N ALA A 294 -6.32 -13.79 -4.32
CA ALA A 294 -6.92 -14.36 -3.13
C ALA A 294 -6.53 -15.84 -3.13
N ASN A 295 -5.29 -16.15 -2.73
CA ASN A 295 -4.90 -17.52 -2.41
C ASN A 295 -5.47 -17.85 -1.02
N VAL A 296 -6.79 -17.98 -0.95
CA VAL A 296 -7.53 -18.36 0.26
C VAL A 296 -7.09 -19.75 0.75
N ASP A 297 -6.53 -20.58 -0.15
CA ASP A 297 -5.94 -21.88 0.14
C ASP A 297 -4.40 -21.78 0.11
N SER A 298 -3.79 -21.16 1.12
CA SER A 298 -2.33 -21.10 1.27
C SER A 298 -1.87 -21.61 2.64
N LEU A 299 -0.59 -21.99 2.71
CA LEU A 299 0.06 -22.35 3.96
C LEU A 299 0.88 -21.15 4.48
N SER A 300 1.10 -21.12 5.78
CA SER A 300 2.07 -20.26 6.45
C SER A 300 3.26 -21.09 6.92
N PRO A 301 4.51 -20.71 6.55
CA PRO A 301 4.85 -19.67 5.58
C PRO A 301 4.41 -20.03 4.15
N LEU A 302 4.10 -19.03 3.31
CA LEU A 302 3.83 -19.24 1.89
C LEU A 302 5.14 -19.49 1.13
N ALA A 303 6.16 -18.70 1.45
CA ALA A 303 7.52 -18.91 0.99
C ALA A 303 8.53 -18.58 2.07
N ARG A 304 9.61 -19.35 2.13
CA ARG A 304 10.70 -19.14 3.08
C ARG A 304 12.06 -19.53 2.53
N ILE A 305 13.07 -18.71 2.83
CA ILE A 305 14.48 -19.04 2.63
C ILE A 305 15.04 -19.47 3.99
N VAL A 306 15.65 -20.65 4.05
CA VAL A 306 16.23 -21.24 5.26
C VAL A 306 17.65 -21.73 5.00
N SER A 307 18.45 -21.85 6.06
CA SER A 307 19.76 -22.48 5.97
C SER A 307 19.64 -23.99 6.17
N ALA A 308 20.53 -24.77 5.55
CA ALA A 308 20.65 -26.19 5.84
C ALA A 308 20.97 -26.41 7.33
N GLY A 309 20.31 -27.40 7.95
CA GLY A 309 20.40 -27.68 9.37
C GLY A 309 19.69 -26.67 10.30
N ALA A 310 18.92 -25.72 9.75
CA ALA A 310 18.06 -24.86 10.56
C ALA A 310 16.99 -25.65 11.31
N THR A 311 16.39 -25.01 12.32
CA THR A 311 15.27 -25.59 13.07
C THR A 311 14.08 -25.90 12.15
N LYS A 312 13.30 -26.91 12.52
CA LYS A 312 12.06 -27.25 11.82
C LYS A 312 11.08 -26.07 11.81
N GLU A 313 10.29 -25.97 10.75
CA GLU A 313 9.37 -24.88 10.49
C GLU A 313 7.94 -25.38 10.58
N ARG A 314 7.14 -24.79 11.48
CA ARG A 314 5.72 -25.14 11.61
C ARG A 314 4.95 -24.70 10.36
N LEU A 315 4.05 -25.57 9.92
CA LEU A 315 3.15 -25.36 8.81
C LEU A 315 1.73 -25.19 9.32
N GLU A 316 1.05 -24.14 8.88
CA GLU A 316 -0.33 -23.84 9.27
C GLU A 316 -1.15 -23.45 8.05
N PHE A 317 -2.43 -23.80 8.03
CA PHE A 317 -3.34 -23.25 7.02
C PHE A 317 -3.59 -21.78 7.29
N VAL A 318 -3.58 -20.97 6.23
CA VAL A 318 -4.07 -19.60 6.32
C VAL A 318 -5.58 -19.62 6.08
N GLY A 319 -6.34 -19.19 7.09
CA GLY A 319 -7.80 -19.27 7.05
C GLY A 319 -8.34 -20.63 7.54
N THR A 320 -9.32 -21.19 6.82
CA THR A 320 -10.01 -22.41 7.26
C THR A 320 -9.19 -23.66 6.92
N PRO A 321 -8.88 -24.54 7.88
CA PRO A 321 -8.13 -25.77 7.61
C PRO A 321 -8.83 -26.69 6.61
N LEU A 322 -8.05 -27.30 5.70
CA LEU A 322 -8.57 -28.30 4.77
C LEU A 322 -8.82 -29.62 5.50
N SER A 323 -10.09 -29.95 5.72
CA SER A 323 -10.46 -31.22 6.36
C SER A 323 -9.97 -32.43 5.54
N GLY A 324 -9.39 -33.40 6.22
CA GLY A 324 -8.85 -34.63 5.60
C GLY A 324 -7.65 -34.41 4.68
N ALA A 325 -6.95 -33.28 4.79
CA ALA A 325 -5.81 -32.98 3.92
C ALA A 325 -4.69 -34.02 4.03
N THR A 326 -4.21 -34.48 2.88
CA THR A 326 -2.98 -35.27 2.75
C THR A 326 -1.81 -34.32 2.53
N TRP A 327 -0.75 -34.51 3.31
CA TRP A 327 0.45 -33.69 3.27
C TRP A 327 1.56 -34.40 2.50
N THR A 328 2.14 -33.72 1.52
CA THR A 328 3.21 -34.28 0.68
C THR A 328 4.33 -33.26 0.48
N LEU A 329 5.54 -33.79 0.26
CA LEU A 329 6.70 -33.01 -0.15
C LEU A 329 6.93 -33.25 -1.64
N ALA A 330 7.08 -32.18 -2.40
CA ALA A 330 7.36 -32.17 -3.84
C ALA A 330 8.55 -31.24 -4.13
N GLY A 331 8.95 -31.15 -5.40
CA GLY A 331 10.16 -30.43 -5.81
C GLY A 331 11.37 -31.35 -5.79
N GLU A 332 12.52 -30.87 -5.32
CA GLU A 332 13.69 -31.73 -5.11
C GLU A 332 13.49 -32.71 -3.95
N ALA A 333 12.65 -32.34 -2.98
CA ALA A 333 12.32 -33.09 -1.77
C ALA A 333 13.57 -33.50 -0.97
N ARG A 334 14.50 -32.55 -0.75
CA ARG A 334 15.73 -32.79 0.02
C ARG A 334 15.51 -32.74 1.52
N GLY A 335 14.58 -31.92 1.98
CA GLY A 335 14.10 -31.89 3.35
C GLY A 335 13.16 -33.06 3.66
N ARG A 336 12.41 -32.94 4.75
CA ARG A 336 11.36 -33.90 5.10
C ARG A 336 10.19 -33.24 5.80
N LEU A 337 9.04 -33.91 5.76
CA LEU A 337 7.88 -33.55 6.56
C LEU A 337 7.86 -34.38 7.84
N GLU A 338 7.67 -33.70 8.97
CA GLU A 338 7.46 -34.33 10.27
C GLU A 338 6.06 -33.96 10.79
N LYS A 339 5.40 -34.93 11.42
CA LYS A 339 4.13 -34.73 12.11
C LYS A 339 4.35 -34.93 13.60
N GLU A 340 3.96 -33.94 14.39
CA GLU A 340 4.02 -34.01 15.85
C GLU A 340 2.64 -33.67 16.42
N GLY A 341 1.96 -34.68 16.96
CA GLY A 341 0.56 -34.53 17.35
C GLY A 341 -0.32 -34.14 16.16
N ASN A 342 -0.92 -32.96 16.22
CA ASN A 342 -1.76 -32.40 15.16
C ASN A 342 -1.03 -31.46 14.22
N ASP A 343 0.22 -31.10 14.55
CA ASP A 343 1.00 -30.12 13.81
C ASP A 343 1.88 -30.80 12.77
N TYR A 344 2.08 -30.09 11.66
CA TYR A 344 3.00 -30.48 10.59
C TYR A 344 4.17 -29.52 10.53
N PHE A 345 5.35 -30.06 10.28
CA PHE A 345 6.59 -29.32 10.20
C PHE A 345 7.35 -29.66 8.93
N TYR A 346 7.93 -28.64 8.29
CA TYR A 346 8.99 -28.84 7.31
C TYR A 346 10.33 -28.85 8.04
N VAL A 347 11.14 -29.89 7.82
CA VAL A 347 12.50 -29.97 8.34
C VAL A 347 13.48 -29.75 7.20
N PRO A 348 14.26 -28.66 7.21
CA PRO A 348 15.29 -28.43 6.22
C PRO A 348 16.30 -29.59 6.18
N PRO A 349 16.86 -29.92 5.01
CA PRO A 349 17.93 -30.91 4.91
C PRO A 349 19.10 -30.55 5.83
N LEU A 350 19.83 -31.57 6.27
CA LEU A 350 21.09 -31.38 6.98
C LEU A 350 22.15 -30.79 6.04
N VAL A 351 23.25 -30.33 6.64
CA VAL A 351 24.40 -29.76 5.91
C VAL A 351 24.95 -30.71 4.85
N LEU A 352 25.64 -30.14 3.84
CA LEU A 352 26.28 -30.92 2.77
C LEU A 352 27.25 -31.97 3.33
N ALA A 353 27.24 -33.16 2.73
CA ALA A 353 28.19 -34.22 2.94
C ALA A 353 28.71 -34.72 1.58
N PRO A 354 29.99 -34.49 1.22
CA PRO A 354 31.02 -33.78 1.99
C PRO A 354 30.73 -32.28 2.17
N ALA A 355 31.38 -31.65 3.16
CA ALA A 355 31.22 -30.23 3.43
C ALA A 355 31.81 -29.34 2.31
N ALA A 356 31.17 -28.20 2.05
CA ALA A 356 31.66 -27.22 1.08
C ALA A 356 33.02 -26.65 1.50
N SER A 357 33.88 -26.38 0.53
CA SER A 357 35.17 -25.71 0.71
C SER A 357 35.05 -24.24 0.30
N PHE A 358 35.68 -23.33 1.05
CA PHE A 358 35.50 -21.89 0.88
C PHE A 358 36.79 -21.18 0.50
N ASN A 359 36.69 -20.16 -0.36
CA ASN A 359 37.80 -19.24 -0.62
C ASN A 359 37.83 -18.14 0.45
N THR A 360 38.78 -18.25 1.38
CA THR A 360 39.00 -17.25 2.45
C THR A 360 40.00 -16.14 2.07
N SER A 361 40.59 -16.19 0.86
CA SER A 361 41.57 -15.21 0.38
C SER A 361 40.96 -14.02 -0.37
N SER A 362 39.65 -14.10 -0.65
CA SER A 362 38.87 -13.06 -1.35
C SER A 362 38.71 -11.77 -0.53
N ASP A 363 38.48 -10.64 -1.22
CA ASP A 363 38.14 -9.34 -0.62
C ASP A 363 36.67 -9.25 -0.16
N MET A 364 35.86 -10.27 -0.46
CA MET A 364 34.47 -10.40 -0.03
C MET A 364 34.36 -10.59 1.49
N VAL A 365 33.36 -9.95 2.09
CA VAL A 365 33.06 -10.11 3.53
C VAL A 365 32.56 -11.53 3.85
N ILE A 366 31.82 -12.15 2.93
CA ILE A 366 31.34 -13.53 3.04
C ILE A 366 32.14 -14.39 2.05
N ALA A 367 32.87 -15.37 2.58
CA ALA A 367 33.68 -16.27 1.77
C ALA A 367 32.80 -17.11 0.83
N ALA A 368 33.15 -17.12 -0.45
CA ALA A 368 32.45 -17.91 -1.46
C ALA A 368 32.87 -19.38 -1.40
N ALA A 369 31.93 -20.29 -1.66
CA ALA A 369 32.25 -21.71 -1.77
C ALA A 369 32.80 -22.04 -3.16
N TYR A 370 33.78 -22.93 -3.24
CA TYR A 370 34.27 -23.45 -4.52
C TYR A 370 33.20 -24.32 -5.18
N ARG A 371 32.95 -24.11 -6.48
CA ARG A 371 31.96 -24.91 -7.22
C ARG A 371 32.32 -26.39 -7.25
N THR A 372 33.60 -26.72 -7.29
CA THR A 372 34.09 -28.10 -7.25
C THR A 372 33.74 -28.86 -5.97
N SER A 373 33.32 -28.16 -4.92
CA SER A 373 32.91 -28.76 -3.64
C SER A 373 31.39 -28.92 -3.49
N ILE A 374 30.59 -28.48 -4.48
CA ILE A 374 29.13 -28.53 -4.43
C ILE A 374 28.60 -29.03 -5.79
N ASP A 375 27.90 -30.15 -5.77
CA ASP A 375 27.23 -30.69 -6.95
C ASP A 375 25.95 -29.90 -7.26
N GLY A 376 25.95 -29.18 -8.39
CA GLY A 376 24.80 -28.38 -8.83
C GLY A 376 24.70 -27.03 -8.11
N LEU A 377 23.48 -26.50 -8.00
CA LEU A 377 23.25 -25.20 -7.37
C LEU A 377 23.56 -25.24 -5.86
N PRO A 378 23.98 -24.11 -5.24
CA PRO A 378 24.31 -24.02 -3.81
C PRO A 378 23.08 -24.02 -2.89
N LEU A 379 21.93 -24.46 -3.39
CA LEU A 379 20.63 -24.45 -2.74
C LEU A 379 19.73 -25.56 -3.30
N ALA A 380 18.65 -25.86 -2.59
CA ALA A 380 17.59 -26.76 -3.04
C ALA A 380 16.21 -26.15 -2.82
N VAL A 381 15.25 -26.54 -3.66
CA VAL A 381 13.86 -26.08 -3.59
C VAL A 381 12.92 -27.23 -3.25
N ASP A 382 12.18 -27.05 -2.16
CA ASP A 382 11.16 -27.98 -1.70
C ASP A 382 9.79 -27.29 -1.67
N ALA A 383 8.75 -28.02 -2.05
CA ALA A 383 7.36 -27.56 -2.00
C ALA A 383 6.54 -28.49 -1.14
N VAL A 384 6.01 -27.98 -0.03
CA VAL A 384 5.05 -28.69 0.80
C VAL A 384 3.66 -28.45 0.25
N GLN A 385 2.86 -29.51 0.13
CA GLN A 385 1.49 -29.43 -0.33
C GLN A 385 0.56 -30.10 0.69
N ALA A 386 -0.55 -29.43 0.97
CA ALA A 386 -1.66 -29.99 1.72
C ALA A 386 -2.89 -29.98 0.79
N ALA A 387 -3.42 -31.15 0.46
CA ALA A 387 -4.52 -31.26 -0.50
C ALA A 387 -5.60 -32.25 -0.06
N ASN A 388 -6.84 -31.97 -0.44
CA ASN A 388 -7.95 -32.93 -0.40
C ASN A 388 -8.55 -33.07 -1.82
N ALA A 389 -9.75 -33.64 -1.95
CA ALA A 389 -10.36 -33.90 -3.26
C ALA A 389 -10.67 -32.63 -4.08
N SER A 390 -10.83 -31.47 -3.45
CA SER A 390 -11.30 -30.23 -4.08
C SER A 390 -10.35 -29.05 -3.97
N GLN A 391 -9.45 -29.06 -2.98
CA GLN A 391 -8.63 -27.90 -2.63
C GLN A 391 -7.18 -28.31 -2.37
N ARG A 392 -6.27 -27.35 -2.57
CA ARG A 392 -4.84 -27.51 -2.34
C ARG A 392 -4.24 -26.22 -1.82
N ALA A 393 -3.47 -26.33 -0.76
CA ALA A 393 -2.59 -25.30 -0.24
C ALA A 393 -1.12 -25.71 -0.40
N ALA A 394 -0.22 -24.74 -0.54
CA ALA A 394 1.21 -25.00 -0.69
C ALA A 394 2.08 -23.99 0.05
N ALA A 395 3.26 -24.45 0.45
CA ALA A 395 4.37 -23.66 0.97
C ALA A 395 5.64 -24.01 0.20
N THR A 396 6.48 -23.01 -0.10
CA THR A 396 7.75 -23.21 -0.80
C THR A 396 8.93 -22.87 0.12
N PHE A 397 9.90 -23.77 0.18
CA PHE A 397 11.13 -23.60 0.94
C PHE A 397 12.33 -23.61 -0.01
N VAL A 398 13.19 -22.59 0.10
CA VAL A 398 14.52 -22.60 -0.51
C VAL A 398 15.54 -22.79 0.59
N THR A 399 16.25 -23.91 0.56
CA THR A 399 17.29 -24.22 1.53
C THR A 399 18.65 -23.85 0.95
N THR A 400 19.37 -22.94 1.58
CA THR A 400 20.75 -22.60 1.21
C THR A 400 21.73 -23.53 1.94
N PHE A 401 22.61 -24.18 1.18
CA PHE A 401 23.64 -25.05 1.75
C PHE A 401 24.91 -24.29 2.14
N VAL A 402 25.13 -23.14 1.51
CA VAL A 402 26.18 -22.18 1.82
C VAL A 402 25.57 -20.79 1.90
N LYS A 403 26.19 -19.89 2.68
CA LYS A 403 25.66 -18.53 2.85
C LYS A 403 25.72 -17.77 1.51
N PRO A 404 24.65 -17.04 1.12
CA PRO A 404 24.71 -16.12 0.00
C PRO A 404 25.83 -15.09 0.23
N THR A 405 26.66 -14.88 -0.78
CA THR A 405 27.78 -13.92 -0.70
C THR A 405 27.36 -12.53 -1.15
N HIS A 406 26.27 -12.45 -1.91
CA HIS A 406 25.66 -11.24 -2.42
C HIS A 406 24.27 -11.04 -1.80
N PHE A 407 23.75 -9.83 -1.93
CA PHE A 407 22.40 -9.42 -1.55
C PHE A 407 21.76 -8.64 -2.70
N ILE A 408 20.44 -8.56 -2.69
CA ILE A 408 19.68 -7.94 -3.78
C ILE A 408 19.06 -6.63 -3.27
N ARG A 409 19.36 -5.53 -3.96
CA ARG A 409 18.72 -4.22 -3.74
C ARG A 409 17.59 -4.00 -4.74
N PHE A 410 16.53 -3.36 -4.26
CA PHE A 410 15.37 -2.97 -5.04
C PHE A 410 15.46 -1.50 -5.41
N SER A 411 15.09 -1.18 -6.64
CA SER A 411 14.80 0.16 -7.10
C SER A 411 13.57 0.17 -8.00
N SER A 412 13.06 1.36 -8.34
CA SER A 412 12.00 1.51 -9.34
C SER A 412 12.61 1.97 -10.65
N ALA A 413 12.25 1.29 -11.75
CA ALA A 413 12.59 1.70 -13.11
C ALA A 413 11.30 1.75 -13.95
N SER A 414 10.87 2.97 -14.31
CA SER A 414 9.63 3.20 -15.05
C SER A 414 8.40 2.53 -14.41
N GLY A 415 8.32 2.55 -13.07
CA GLY A 415 7.22 1.94 -12.30
C GLY A 415 7.37 0.44 -12.06
N ASN A 416 8.35 -0.23 -12.66
CA ASN A 416 8.62 -1.65 -12.45
C ASN A 416 9.69 -1.87 -11.36
N LEU A 417 9.67 -3.05 -10.75
CA LEU A 417 10.69 -3.45 -9.79
C LEU A 417 11.99 -3.79 -10.51
N GLN A 418 13.04 -3.04 -10.21
CA GLN A 418 14.40 -3.28 -10.67
C GLN A 418 15.21 -3.95 -9.56
N LEU A 419 15.83 -5.08 -9.88
CA LEU A 419 16.67 -5.88 -8.99
C LEU A 419 18.14 -5.65 -9.33
N ASN A 420 18.95 -5.34 -8.31
CA ASN A 420 20.39 -5.13 -8.47
C ASN A 420 21.14 -6.08 -7.53
N LEU A 421 22.03 -6.90 -8.09
CA LEU A 421 22.89 -7.78 -7.32
C LEU A 421 24.08 -6.97 -6.78
N CYS A 422 24.23 -6.95 -5.45
CA CYS A 422 25.29 -6.24 -4.76
C CYS A 422 26.06 -7.18 -3.83
N TRP A 423 27.29 -6.81 -3.48
CA TRP A 423 28.08 -7.49 -2.47
C TRP A 423 28.92 -6.51 -1.67
N MET A 424 29.35 -6.94 -0.49
CA MET A 424 30.23 -6.15 0.36
C MET A 424 31.68 -6.59 0.23
N THR A 425 32.55 -5.64 -0.09
CA THR A 425 33.99 -5.75 0.12
C THR A 425 34.32 -5.23 1.53
N ARG A 426 35.59 -5.37 1.94
CA ARG A 426 36.11 -4.70 3.15
C ARG A 426 36.11 -3.17 3.07
N THR A 427 35.97 -2.59 1.88
CA THR A 427 36.04 -1.13 1.64
C THR A 427 34.69 -0.52 1.28
N GLY A 428 33.65 -1.32 1.05
CA GLY A 428 32.31 -0.82 0.75
C GLY A 428 31.49 -1.75 -0.12
N GLU A 429 30.27 -1.31 -0.43
CA GLU A 429 29.37 -2.01 -1.32
C GLU A 429 29.82 -1.88 -2.79
N LYS A 430 29.69 -2.97 -3.55
CA LYS A 430 29.83 -2.99 -4.99
C LYS A 430 28.59 -3.61 -5.63
N GLN A 431 28.16 -3.02 -6.74
CA GLN A 431 27.12 -3.59 -7.60
C GLN A 431 27.76 -4.43 -8.71
N VAL A 432 27.21 -5.61 -8.97
CA VAL A 432 27.59 -6.45 -10.10
C VAL A 432 26.97 -5.87 -11.39
N PRO A 433 27.75 -5.69 -12.47
CA PRO A 433 27.20 -5.24 -13.75
C PRO A 433 26.08 -6.17 -14.23
N ALA A 434 24.96 -5.62 -14.71
CA ALA A 434 23.77 -6.42 -15.06
C ALA A 434 24.05 -7.53 -16.10
N ASN A 435 24.95 -7.27 -17.04
CA ASN A 435 25.38 -8.25 -18.04
C ASN A 435 26.26 -9.39 -17.49
N MET A 436 26.70 -9.28 -16.23
CA MET A 436 27.43 -10.31 -15.49
C MET A 436 26.55 -11.00 -14.44
N VAL A 437 25.23 -10.77 -14.45
CA VAL A 437 24.29 -11.43 -13.56
C VAL A 437 23.47 -12.45 -14.33
N LYS A 438 23.46 -13.70 -13.86
CA LYS A 438 22.53 -14.73 -14.31
C LYS A 438 21.42 -14.92 -13.29
N TRP A 439 20.19 -14.68 -13.72
CA TRP A 439 19.00 -14.90 -12.89
C TRP A 439 18.46 -16.32 -13.07
N HIS A 440 18.18 -16.98 -11.95
CA HIS A 440 17.53 -18.28 -11.88
C HIS A 440 16.20 -18.12 -11.17
N VAL A 441 15.11 -18.54 -11.82
CA VAL A 441 13.81 -18.68 -11.17
C VAL A 441 13.79 -20.02 -10.45
N LEU A 442 13.84 -19.97 -9.13
CA LEU A 442 13.85 -21.17 -8.28
C LEU A 442 12.45 -21.72 -8.03
N ALA A 443 11.47 -20.82 -7.87
CA ALA A 443 10.07 -21.14 -7.70
C ALA A 443 9.17 -19.98 -8.14
N GLY A 444 7.94 -20.30 -8.52
CA GLY A 444 6.99 -19.36 -9.11
C GLY A 444 7.17 -19.23 -10.62
N ASN A 445 6.47 -18.27 -11.23
CA ASN A 445 6.43 -18.10 -12.69
C ASN A 445 6.73 -16.66 -13.14
N GLY A 446 7.27 -15.79 -12.27
CA GLY A 446 7.81 -14.50 -12.68
C GLY A 446 9.09 -14.62 -13.51
N ALA A 447 9.47 -13.54 -14.17
CA ALA A 447 10.67 -13.45 -15.00
C ALA A 447 11.49 -12.21 -14.67
N VAL A 448 12.80 -12.27 -14.94
CA VAL A 448 13.72 -11.12 -14.80
C VAL A 448 14.40 -10.86 -16.15
N SER A 449 14.41 -9.60 -16.59
CA SER A 449 15.10 -9.20 -17.81
C SER A 449 16.63 -9.22 -17.65
N ALA A 450 17.36 -9.12 -18.76
CA ALA A 450 18.83 -9.01 -18.73
C ALA A 450 19.33 -7.77 -17.96
N GLN A 451 18.48 -6.75 -17.83
CA GLN A 451 18.76 -5.53 -17.10
C GLN A 451 18.42 -5.66 -15.61
N GLY A 452 17.76 -6.74 -15.18
CA GLY A 452 17.33 -6.93 -13.79
C GLY A 452 15.89 -6.46 -13.49
N VAL A 453 15.07 -6.16 -14.50
CA VAL A 453 13.66 -5.77 -14.29
C VAL A 453 12.82 -7.02 -14.07
N PHE A 454 12.12 -7.10 -12.94
CA PHE A 454 11.20 -8.19 -12.64
C PHE A 454 9.79 -7.92 -13.20
N SER A 455 9.20 -8.96 -13.79
CA SER A 455 7.82 -8.97 -14.24
C SER A 455 7.10 -10.26 -13.78
N PRO A 456 5.94 -10.16 -13.10
CA PRO A 456 5.08 -11.33 -12.88
C PRO A 456 4.62 -11.96 -14.21
N ALA A 457 4.23 -13.24 -14.19
CA ALA A 457 3.59 -13.84 -15.35
C ALA A 457 2.29 -13.10 -15.72
N SER A 458 2.04 -12.93 -17.01
CA SER A 458 0.84 -12.23 -17.50
C SER A 458 -0.46 -13.01 -17.32
N ARG A 459 -0.39 -14.33 -17.12
CA ARG A 459 -1.55 -15.21 -16.89
C ARG A 459 -1.31 -16.06 -15.66
N SER A 460 -2.24 -16.00 -14.70
CA SER A 460 -2.16 -16.70 -13.42
C SER A 460 -0.79 -16.54 -12.72
N PRO A 461 -0.38 -15.29 -12.42
CA PRO A 461 0.86 -15.04 -11.71
C PRO A 461 0.88 -15.76 -10.35
N SER A 462 2.04 -16.29 -10.00
CA SER A 462 2.30 -16.80 -8.65
C SER A 462 2.27 -15.63 -7.66
N ALA A 463 1.77 -15.85 -6.45
CA ALA A 463 1.77 -14.81 -5.41
C ALA A 463 3.19 -14.35 -5.04
N VAL A 464 4.16 -15.26 -5.16
CA VAL A 464 5.58 -15.00 -4.94
C VAL A 464 6.42 -15.70 -6.01
N THR A 465 7.55 -15.10 -6.37
CA THR A 465 8.61 -15.74 -7.16
C THR A 465 9.90 -15.71 -6.36
N ILE A 466 10.60 -16.83 -6.25
CA ILE A 466 11.89 -16.91 -5.55
C ILE A 466 12.99 -16.95 -6.59
N LEU A 467 13.98 -16.08 -6.43
CA LEU A 467 15.05 -15.87 -7.39
C LEU A 467 16.40 -16.12 -6.74
N MET A 468 17.33 -16.66 -7.53
CA MET A 468 18.77 -16.61 -7.27
C MET A 468 19.43 -15.76 -8.36
N ALA A 469 20.25 -14.81 -7.98
CA ALA A 469 21.14 -14.10 -8.88
C ALA A 469 22.57 -14.61 -8.69
N GLU A 470 23.16 -15.11 -9.76
CA GLU A 470 24.52 -15.61 -9.83
C GLU A 470 25.42 -14.53 -10.45
N ASP A 471 26.51 -14.20 -9.78
CA ASP A 471 27.59 -13.35 -10.30
C ASP A 471 28.53 -14.21 -11.17
N LEU A 472 28.66 -13.82 -12.44
CA LEU A 472 29.46 -14.51 -13.45
C LEU A 472 30.91 -13.98 -13.54
N GLN A 473 31.30 -13.01 -12.72
CA GLN A 473 32.68 -12.48 -12.73
C GLN A 473 33.72 -13.53 -12.34
N ASP A 474 33.33 -14.59 -11.62
CA ASP A 474 34.18 -15.73 -11.31
C ASP A 474 33.40 -17.04 -11.39
N ILE A 475 33.80 -17.90 -12.34
CA ILE A 475 33.14 -19.18 -12.60
C ILE A 475 33.64 -20.33 -11.71
N THR A 476 34.67 -20.09 -10.89
CA THR A 476 35.25 -21.13 -10.01
C THR A 476 34.54 -21.19 -8.65
N GLU A 477 33.78 -20.15 -8.32
CA GLU A 477 33.13 -19.96 -7.03
C GLU A 477 31.62 -19.79 -7.18
N TRP A 478 30.89 -20.15 -6.13
CA TRP A 478 29.49 -19.79 -5.96
C TRP A 478 29.38 -18.38 -5.37
N ARG A 479 29.20 -17.40 -6.26
CA ARG A 479 28.91 -16.02 -5.91
C ARG A 479 27.47 -15.69 -6.25
N PHE A 480 26.62 -15.52 -5.23
CA PHE A 480 25.19 -15.41 -5.46
C PHE A 480 24.43 -14.72 -4.33
N GLY A 481 23.25 -14.20 -4.68
CA GLY A 481 22.21 -13.71 -3.77
C GLY A 481 20.91 -14.48 -4.03
N VAL A 482 20.04 -14.55 -3.02
CA VAL A 482 18.72 -15.20 -3.10
C VAL A 482 17.67 -14.29 -2.45
N ILE A 483 16.49 -14.17 -3.06
CA ILE A 483 15.43 -13.29 -2.58
C ILE A 483 14.04 -13.84 -2.93
N ILE A 484 13.06 -13.56 -2.06
CA ILE A 484 11.64 -13.73 -2.37
C ILE A 484 11.10 -12.41 -2.93
N VAL A 485 10.50 -12.45 -4.12
CA VAL A 485 9.81 -11.31 -4.75
C VAL A 485 8.29 -11.55 -4.67
N PRO A 486 7.57 -10.91 -3.75
CA PRO A 486 6.13 -11.12 -3.59
C PRO A 486 5.31 -10.19 -4.49
N LEU A 487 5.65 -10.13 -5.79
CA LEU A 487 4.79 -9.50 -6.80
C LEU A 487 3.97 -10.58 -7.53
N PRO A 488 2.65 -10.38 -7.75
CA PRO A 488 1.90 -9.14 -7.56
C PRO A 488 1.19 -9.04 -6.20
N LEU A 489 1.54 -9.88 -5.22
CA LEU A 489 0.91 -9.84 -3.90
C LEU A 489 1.09 -8.45 -3.22
N PHE A 490 2.24 -7.84 -3.45
CA PHE A 490 2.67 -6.52 -3.00
C PHE A 490 2.72 -5.57 -4.20
N THR A 491 2.72 -4.26 -3.94
CA THR A 491 3.05 -3.23 -4.92
C THR A 491 4.55 -2.94 -4.91
N VAL A 492 5.10 -2.34 -5.97
CA VAL A 492 6.51 -1.91 -5.99
C VAL A 492 6.83 -0.97 -4.82
N PRO A 493 6.01 0.05 -4.48
CA PRO A 493 6.21 0.85 -3.28
C PRO A 493 6.29 0.05 -1.98
N ASP A 494 5.48 -1.00 -1.80
CA ASP A 494 5.55 -1.85 -0.61
C ASP A 494 6.93 -2.51 -0.48
N LEU A 495 7.46 -3.03 -1.58
CA LEU A 495 8.77 -3.70 -1.60
C LEU A 495 9.92 -2.77 -1.32
N LEU A 496 9.89 -1.55 -1.89
CA LEU A 496 10.90 -0.54 -1.62
C LEU A 496 10.90 -0.14 -0.15
N ARG A 497 9.72 -0.02 0.46
CA ARG A 497 9.59 0.27 1.89
C ARG A 497 10.18 -0.84 2.75
N LEU A 498 9.95 -2.12 2.42
CA LEU A 498 10.50 -3.25 3.18
C LEU A 498 12.04 -3.27 3.24
N GLN A 499 12.74 -2.62 2.30
CA GLN A 499 14.20 -2.48 2.34
C GLN A 499 14.70 -1.23 3.09
N GLN A 500 13.82 -0.27 3.39
CA GLN A 500 14.15 1.01 4.03
C GLN A 500 13.75 1.08 5.51
N VAL A 501 12.73 0.29 5.88
CA VAL A 501 12.33 0.05 7.26
C VAL A 501 13.52 -0.33 8.11
#